data_AF-A0A660SV93-F1
#
_entry.id   AF-A0A660SV93-F1
#
_cell.length_a   1.000
_cell.length_b   1.000
_cell.length_c   1.000
_cell.angle_alpha   90.00
_cell.angle_beta   90.00
_cell.angle_gamma   90.00
#
_symmetry.space_group_name_H-M   'P 1'
#
loop_
_entity.id
_entity.type
_entity.pdbx_description
1 polymer ?
#
loop_
_entity_poly.entity_id
_entity_poly.type
_entity_poly.pdbx_seq_one_letter_code
_entity_poly.pdbx_strand_id
1 'polypeptide(L)' 'DVKKSLSDPERASESILSIAMDSGFRSKSTFNTVFREITGKTPSQYRSGK' A
#
# COMPACT_ATOMS: atom_id res chain seq x y z
N ASP A 1 -6.83 -5.42 6.24
CA ASP A 1 -6.75 -5.51 4.77
C ASP A 1 -5.93 -4.34 4.25
N VAL A 2 -4.90 -4.58 3.42
CA VAL A 2 -3.95 -3.56 2.93
C VAL A 2 -4.66 -2.37 2.31
N LYS A 3 -5.71 -2.63 1.53
CA LYS A 3 -6.48 -1.58 0.83
C LYS A 3 -7.12 -0.60 1.81
N LYS A 4 -7.63 -1.11 2.94
CA LYS A 4 -8.24 -0.28 3.99
C LYS A 4 -7.19 0.59 4.67
N SER A 5 -6.02 0.01 5.00
CA SER A 5 -4.90 0.75 5.60
C SER A 5 -4.35 1.85 4.69
N LEU A 6 -4.35 1.66 3.37
CA LEU A 6 -3.88 2.67 2.40
C LEU A 6 -4.88 3.80 2.14
N SER A 7 -6.18 3.55 2.34
CA SER A 7 -7.24 4.55 2.21
C SER A 7 -7.57 5.25 3.53
N ASP A 8 -6.94 4.82 4.62
CA ASP A 8 -7.20 5.35 5.95
C ASP A 8 -6.47 6.70 6.15
N PRO A 9 -7.19 7.81 6.39
CA PRO A 9 -6.57 9.11 6.61
C PRO A 9 -5.78 9.19 7.91
N GLU A 10 -6.09 8.38 8.92
CA GLU A 10 -5.32 8.33 10.18
C GLU A 10 -3.94 7.67 9.94
N ARG A 11 -3.87 6.78 8.95
CA ARG A 11 -2.61 6.14 8.50
C ARG A 11 -1.96 6.89 7.34
N ALA A 12 -2.42 8.09 6.99
CA ALA A 12 -1.82 8.90 5.91
C ALA A 12 -0.36 9.28 6.20
N SER A 13 0.02 9.40 7.47
CA SER A 13 1.40 9.61 7.90
C SER A 13 2.24 8.33 7.87
N GLU A 14 1.63 7.15 7.87
CA GLU A 14 2.37 5.90 7.74
C GLU A 14 2.95 5.76 6.33
N SER A 15 4.19 5.30 6.24
CA SER A 15 4.79 4.99 4.95
C SER A 15 4.14 3.74 4.35
N ILE A 16 3.98 3.73 3.03
CA ILE A 16 3.54 2.54 2.27
C ILE A 16 4.41 1.32 2.61
N LEU A 17 5.70 1.53 2.93
CA LEU A 17 6.60 0.49 3.39
C LEU A 17 6.17 -0.13 4.74
N SER A 18 5.77 0.68 5.72
CA SER A 18 5.27 0.16 7.01
C SER A 18 4.02 -0.67 6.81
N ILE A 19 3.06 -0.19 6.01
CA ILE A 19 1.83 -0.93 5.72
C ILE A 19 2.14 -2.26 5.01
N ALA A 20 3.11 -2.26 4.09
CA ALA A 20 3.58 -3.47 3.43
C ALA A 20 4.20 -4.47 4.42
N MET A 21 5.07 -3.99 5.31
CA MET A 21 5.71 -4.83 6.34
C MET A 21 4.69 -5.41 7.32
N ASP A 22 3.74 -4.60 7.79
CA ASP A 22 2.63 -5.00 8.67
C ASP A 22 1.76 -6.08 8.01
N SER A 23 1.67 -6.04 6.68
CA SER A 23 0.91 -7.01 5.87
C SER A 23 1.71 -8.26 5.49
N GLY A 24 2.93 -8.42 6.01
CA GLY A 24 3.77 -9.61 5.80
C GLY A 24 4.66 -9.57 4.55
N PHE A 25 4.78 -8.43 3.87
CA PHE A 25 5.70 -8.30 2.74
C PHE A 25 7.12 -8.02 3.20
N ARG A 26 8.08 -8.75 2.63
CA ARG A 26 9.51 -8.59 2.95
C ARG A 26 10.14 -7.33 2.35
N SER A 27 9.55 -6.79 1.28
CA SER A 27 10.14 -5.70 0.49
C SER A 27 9.10 -4.82 -0.19
N LYS A 28 9.43 -3.52 -0.33
CA LYS A 28 8.63 -2.53 -1.09
C LYS A 28 8.39 -2.96 -2.54
N SER A 29 9.40 -3.54 -3.19
CA SER A 29 9.29 -3.94 -4.60
C SER A 29 8.24 -5.04 -4.79
N THR A 30 8.31 -6.10 -3.98
CA THR A 30 7.33 -7.19 -4.01
C THR A 30 5.93 -6.67 -3.71
N PHE A 31 5.80 -5.81 -2.71
CA PHE A 31 4.53 -5.18 -2.39
C PHE A 31 3.97 -4.35 -3.54
N ASN A 32 4.78 -3.48 -4.15
CA ASN A 32 4.34 -2.64 -5.26
C ASN A 32 3.87 -3.46 -6.45
N THR A 33 4.59 -4.54 -6.80
CA THR A 33 4.22 -5.42 -7.91
C THR A 33 2.90 -6.12 -7.62
N VAL A 34 2.82 -6.85 -6.49
CA VAL A 34 1.63 -7.61 -6.10
C VAL A 34 0.42 -6.69 -5.92
N PHE A 35 0.59 -5.54 -5.27
CA PHE A 35 -0.47 -4.58 -5.07
C PHE A 35 -1.01 -4.06 -6.40
N ARG A 36 -0.13 -3.74 -7.36
CA ARG A 36 -0.52 -3.30 -8.70
C ARG A 36 -1.17 -4.41 -9.51
N GLU A 37 -0.73 -5.65 -9.41
CA GLU A 37 -1.38 -6.78 -10.08
C GLU A 37 -2.80 -7.02 -9.55
N ILE A 38 -3.01 -6.84 -8.25
CA ILE A 38 -4.32 -7.04 -7.61
C ILE A 38 -5.27 -5.85 -7.82
N THR A 39 -4.77 -4.61 -7.75
CA THR A 39 -5.61 -3.39 -7.81
C THR A 39 -5.54 -2.64 -9.13
N GLY A 40 -4.62 -2.99 -10.02
CA GLY A 40 -4.32 -2.24 -11.25
C GLY A 40 -3.60 -0.91 -11.01
N LYS A 41 -3.36 -0.50 -9.75
CA LYS A 41 -2.77 0.80 -9.38
C LYS A 41 -1.58 0.61 -8.44
N THR A 42 -0.62 1.52 -8.48
CA THR A 42 0.43 1.53 -7.46
C THR A 42 -0.16 1.95 -6.10
N PRO A 43 0.41 1.50 -4.97
CA PRO A 43 -0.14 1.87 -3.65
C PRO A 43 -0.06 3.38 -3.38
N SER A 44 0.89 4.08 -4.01
CA SER A 44 0.96 5.54 -3.99
C SER A 44 -0.22 6.18 -4.72
N GLN A 45 -0.57 5.69 -5.91
CA GLN A 45 -1.76 6.15 -6.65
C GLN A 45 -3.04 5.84 -5.89
N TYR A 46 -3.14 4.64 -5.31
CA TYR A 46 -4.30 4.23 -4.51
C TYR A 46 -4.49 5.12 -3.28
N ARG A 47 -3.39 5.54 -2.63
CA ARG A 47 -3.41 6.44 -1.48
C ARG A 47 -3.65 7.91 -1.85
N SER A 48 -3.06 8.40 -2.94
CA SER A 48 -3.10 9.82 -3.30
C SER A 48 -4.46 10.27 -3.88
N GLY A 49 -5.39 9.34 -4.13
CA GLY A 49 -6.71 9.67 -4.68
C GLY A 49 -6.67 10.34 -6.07
N LYS A 50 -5.54 10.24 -6.77
CA LYS A 50 -5.35 10.68 -8.16
C LYS A 50 -5.15 9.47 -9.08
#